data_AF-A0A8H2XEN3-F1
#
_entry.id   AF-A0A8H2XEN3-F1
#
_cell.length_a   1.000
_cell.length_b   1.000
_cell.length_c   1.000
_cell.angle_alpha   90.00
_cell.angle_beta   90.00
_cell.angle_gamma   90.00
#
_symmetry.space_group_name_H-M   'P 1'
#
loop_
_entity.id
_entity.type
_entity.pdbx_description
1 polymer ?
#
loop_
_entity_poly.entity_id
_entity_poly.type
_entity_poly.pdbx_seq_one_letter_code
_entity_poly.pdbx_strand_id
1 'polypeptide(L)'
;DVTSASPTLSSATTGEFKANLGLRNKPPAAPFLNPNHILLCALHRWPCTTKLSMDGDAPFDTSDPRTRLALKLLRLQVLTPLSVLINVAANLVCALVISPSMADIMDLFPNGMTPKTEMVGFYMTVVYVLLIGFCVLLITARNTETKETLVNGVGLRLVVVNWLMTAWAALWALQLFIPSTIVLGIVALLLGWIMFSLVWYTPGGPLTRPFDSLFIHSPLKLWFLITLTLDFPLSLFIALEWNYPYTRPDMYARKQWEAFAFIVSMHAAGVLWVFFRQDLTITIGGLWIVLSILLRRPKGAPVFAALIIFAVLYPLTYISTMAWKRLRRHEENQGRIALPPDEEESVEGNHYPNGNGTQEDAAVWGGEERR
;
A
#
# COMPACT_ATOMS: atom_id res chain seq x y z
N ASP A 1 6.02 -14.72 64.07
CA ASP A 1 4.72 -15.40 63.82
C ASP A 1 4.25 -15.03 62.42
N VAL A 2 4.21 -15.88 61.38
CA VAL A 2 4.30 -17.34 61.21
C VAL A 2 4.75 -17.59 59.74
N THR A 3 5.87 -18.31 59.57
CA THR A 3 6.30 -19.26 58.50
C THR A 3 5.72 -19.14 57.07
N SER A 4 6.53 -18.92 56.02
CA SER A 4 7.39 -19.88 55.27
C SER A 4 6.66 -21.03 54.55
N ALA A 5 6.74 -21.08 53.21
CA ALA A 5 6.75 -22.33 52.44
C ALA A 5 7.21 -22.11 50.98
N SER A 6 8.45 -22.52 50.69
CA SER A 6 8.86 -22.99 49.37
C SER A 6 8.48 -24.47 49.22
N PRO A 7 8.43 -25.00 47.99
CA PRO A 7 8.93 -26.36 47.78
C PRO A 7 9.94 -26.44 46.62
N THR A 8 10.99 -27.21 46.88
CA THR A 8 11.99 -27.71 45.95
C THR A 8 11.77 -29.18 45.62
N LEU A 9 12.28 -29.59 44.45
CA LEU A 9 12.88 -30.89 44.10
C LEU A 9 11.98 -32.12 43.79
N SER A 10 12.16 -32.67 42.59
CA SER A 10 12.63 -34.05 42.25
C SER A 10 12.33 -34.32 40.76
N SER A 11 13.27 -34.54 39.84
CA SER A 11 14.17 -35.69 39.61
C SER A 11 13.49 -36.99 39.15
N ALA A 12 14.16 -37.70 38.21
CA ALA A 12 13.85 -38.99 37.55
C ALA A 12 12.94 -38.88 36.29
N THR A 13 13.16 -39.56 35.17
CA THR A 13 13.97 -40.76 34.90
C THR A 13 14.26 -40.90 33.40
N THR A 14 15.43 -41.45 33.10
CA THR A 14 15.91 -42.07 31.86
C THR A 14 14.97 -43.12 31.27
N GLY A 15 14.93 -43.20 29.94
CA GLY A 15 14.35 -44.31 29.18
C GLY A 15 15.04 -44.45 27.82
N GLU A 16 16.10 -45.26 27.78
CA GLU A 16 16.70 -45.81 26.57
C GLU A 16 15.65 -46.62 25.79
N PHE A 17 15.58 -46.46 24.47
CA PHE A 17 15.14 -47.54 23.59
C PHE A 17 16.08 -47.64 22.40
N LYS A 18 16.74 -48.79 22.33
CA LYS A 18 17.86 -49.12 21.46
C LYS A 18 17.41 -50.21 20.48
N ALA A 19 17.76 -50.00 19.22
CA ALA A 19 17.99 -51.00 18.16
C ALA A 19 16.72 -51.73 17.63
N ASN A 20 16.52 -51.98 16.33
CA ASN A 20 17.44 -52.65 15.42
C ASN A 20 16.97 -52.58 13.94
N LEU A 21 17.96 -52.61 13.04
CA LEU A 21 18.05 -53.20 11.69
C LEU A 21 16.79 -53.31 10.79
N GLY A 22 16.86 -53.04 9.49
CA GLY A 22 18.01 -52.84 8.61
C GLY A 22 17.61 -52.94 7.13
N LEU A 23 18.65 -53.08 6.29
CA LEU A 23 18.67 -53.31 4.82
C LEU A 23 18.70 -52.02 3.97
N ARG A 24 19.88 -51.57 3.50
CA ARG A 24 20.72 -52.08 2.38
C ARG A 24 20.24 -51.51 1.04
N ASN A 25 21.01 -50.55 0.49
CA ASN A 25 21.49 -50.62 -0.90
C ASN A 25 22.64 -49.63 -1.18
N LYS A 26 23.60 -50.13 -1.95
CA LYS A 26 24.91 -49.57 -2.33
C LYS A 26 24.80 -48.35 -3.27
N PRO A 27 25.83 -47.47 -3.32
CA PRO A 27 25.94 -46.38 -4.28
C PRO A 27 26.67 -46.79 -5.57
N PRO A 28 26.44 -46.12 -6.72
CA PRO A 28 27.32 -46.18 -7.86
C PRO A 28 28.50 -45.19 -7.74
N ALA A 29 29.57 -45.55 -8.43
CA ALA A 29 30.94 -45.10 -8.26
C ALA A 29 31.20 -43.65 -8.70
N ALA A 30 32.10 -42.98 -7.95
CA ALA A 30 32.81 -41.78 -8.39
C ALA A 30 34.15 -42.19 -9.03
N PRO A 31 34.58 -41.56 -10.14
CA PRO A 31 35.91 -41.76 -10.68
C PRO A 31 36.96 -40.94 -9.92
N PHE A 32 38.08 -41.60 -9.70
CA PHE A 32 39.41 -41.14 -9.27
C PHE A 32 39.70 -39.64 -9.37
N LEU A 33 40.06 -39.03 -8.24
CA LEU A 33 40.81 -37.77 -8.20
C LEU A 33 42.04 -37.89 -7.30
N ASN A 34 43.14 -37.41 -7.87
CA ASN A 34 44.54 -37.46 -7.49
C ASN A 34 44.82 -36.72 -6.15
N PRO A 35 45.61 -37.29 -5.21
CA PRO A 35 45.70 -36.80 -3.82
C PRO A 35 46.66 -35.62 -3.55
N ASN A 36 47.12 -34.87 -4.56
CA ASN A 36 48.14 -33.82 -4.37
C ASN A 36 47.62 -32.37 -4.28
N HIS A 37 46.32 -32.13 -4.07
CA HIS A 37 45.78 -30.76 -3.95
C HIS A 37 45.19 -30.40 -2.57
N ILE A 38 45.25 -31.31 -1.60
CA ILE A 38 44.73 -31.08 -0.23
C ILE A 38 45.89 -30.61 0.66
N LEU A 39 46.51 -29.46 0.34
CA LEU A 39 47.37 -28.77 1.32
C LEU A 39 47.57 -27.27 1.06
N LEU A 40 46.74 -26.63 0.23
CA LEU A 40 46.93 -25.20 -0.12
C LEU A 40 45.65 -24.34 -0.13
N CYS A 41 44.51 -24.86 0.35
CA CYS A 41 43.24 -24.13 0.41
C CYS A 41 42.79 -23.71 1.83
N ALA A 42 43.66 -23.82 2.84
CA ALA A 42 43.25 -23.57 4.23
C ALA A 42 43.34 -22.10 4.70
N LEU A 43 43.88 -21.16 3.91
CA LEU A 43 44.00 -19.76 4.33
C LEU A 43 43.75 -18.82 3.16
N HIS A 44 42.80 -17.90 3.35
CA HIS A 44 42.35 -16.83 2.44
C HIS A 44 41.52 -17.24 1.21
N ARG A 45 40.20 -16.94 1.23
CA ARG A 45 39.54 -16.13 0.19
C ARG A 45 38.07 -15.83 0.45
N TRP A 46 37.79 -14.54 0.53
CA TRP A 46 36.57 -13.95 -0.03
C TRP A 46 36.42 -14.34 -1.51
N PRO A 47 35.23 -14.68 -2.01
CA PRO A 47 35.07 -14.91 -3.44
C PRO A 47 35.03 -13.57 -4.19
N CYS A 48 36.17 -13.23 -4.78
CA CYS A 48 36.22 -12.37 -5.96
C CYS A 48 35.34 -12.96 -7.06
N THR A 49 34.54 -12.07 -7.65
CA THR A 49 33.82 -12.20 -8.91
C THR A 49 34.64 -12.89 -9.98
N THR A 50 34.41 -14.18 -10.15
CA THR A 50 34.80 -14.93 -11.33
C THR A 50 33.67 -14.73 -12.35
N LYS A 51 33.97 -14.02 -13.45
CA LYS A 51 33.18 -14.07 -14.68
C LYS A 51 33.17 -15.52 -15.16
N LEU A 52 32.16 -16.28 -14.76
CA LEU A 52 31.83 -17.56 -15.35
C LEU A 52 30.96 -17.26 -16.58
N SER A 53 31.54 -17.38 -17.78
CA SER A 53 30.76 -17.53 -19.01
C SER A 53 30.04 -18.88 -18.92
N MET A 54 28.79 -18.82 -18.49
CA MET A 54 27.93 -19.98 -18.29
C MET A 54 26.89 -20.00 -19.42
N ASP A 55 27.35 -20.33 -20.62
CA ASP A 55 26.50 -20.83 -21.70
C ASP A 55 26.33 -22.34 -21.46
N GLY A 56 25.13 -22.75 -21.05
CA GLY A 56 24.80 -24.15 -20.77
C GLY A 56 23.63 -24.29 -19.81
N ASP A 57 22.43 -24.33 -20.38
CA ASP A 57 21.20 -24.88 -19.78
C ASP A 57 20.74 -24.30 -18.44
N ALA A 58 20.48 -22.99 -18.40
CA ALA A 58 19.39 -22.52 -17.57
C ALA A 58 18.07 -23.00 -18.22
N PRO A 59 17.21 -23.79 -17.55
CA PRO A 59 15.94 -24.29 -18.13
C PRO A 59 14.93 -23.17 -18.47
N PHE A 60 15.29 -21.92 -18.20
CA PHE A 60 14.53 -20.73 -18.53
C PHE A 60 15.46 -19.75 -19.24
N ASP A 61 15.16 -19.45 -20.51
CA ASP A 61 15.84 -18.40 -21.25
C ASP A 61 15.60 -17.06 -20.56
N THR A 62 16.62 -16.56 -19.84
CA THR A 62 16.57 -15.28 -19.14
C THR A 62 16.81 -14.10 -20.06
N SER A 63 17.01 -14.30 -21.36
CA SER A 63 17.12 -13.22 -22.33
C SER A 63 15.74 -12.70 -22.78
N ASP A 64 14.68 -13.53 -22.69
CA ASP A 64 13.31 -13.14 -23.02
C ASP A 64 12.72 -12.15 -21.98
N PRO A 65 12.22 -10.96 -22.37
CA PRO A 65 11.55 -10.03 -21.46
C PRO A 65 10.34 -10.67 -20.73
N ARG A 66 9.67 -11.66 -21.32
CA ARG A 66 8.49 -12.31 -20.72
C ARG A 66 8.86 -13.23 -19.54
N THR A 67 9.95 -13.99 -19.66
CA THR A 67 10.44 -14.88 -18.59
C THR A 67 10.98 -14.06 -17.41
N ARG A 68 11.68 -12.94 -17.67
CA ARG A 68 12.12 -12.00 -16.63
C ARG A 68 10.94 -11.41 -15.85
N LEU A 69 9.87 -11.03 -16.56
CA LEU A 69 8.66 -10.50 -15.93
C LEU A 69 7.98 -11.58 -15.08
N ALA A 70 7.88 -12.82 -15.57
CA ALA A 70 7.33 -13.94 -14.82
C ALA A 70 8.15 -14.27 -13.56
N LEU A 71 9.49 -14.25 -13.63
CA LEU A 71 10.37 -14.46 -12.48
C LEU A 71 10.26 -13.33 -11.44
N LYS A 72 10.14 -12.07 -11.90
CA LYS A 72 9.88 -10.92 -11.01
C LYS A 72 8.51 -11.03 -10.34
N LEU A 73 7.48 -11.43 -11.08
CA LEU A 73 6.15 -11.70 -10.54
C LEU A 73 6.17 -12.79 -9.47
N LEU A 74 6.85 -13.91 -9.75
CA LEU A 74 6.92 -15.04 -8.82
C LEU A 74 7.63 -14.66 -7.53
N ARG A 75 8.76 -13.93 -7.61
CA ARG A 75 9.44 -13.39 -6.43
C ARG A 75 8.55 -12.41 -5.67
N LEU A 76 7.81 -11.58 -6.38
CA LEU A 76 6.92 -10.60 -5.76
C LEU A 76 5.72 -11.26 -5.06
N GLN A 77 5.12 -12.28 -5.66
CA GLN A 77 3.99 -13.02 -5.10
C GLN A 77 4.35 -13.78 -3.83
N VAL A 78 5.59 -14.24 -3.67
CA VAL A 78 6.04 -14.89 -2.43
C VAL A 78 6.50 -13.86 -1.40
N LEU A 79 7.26 -12.84 -1.84
CA LEU A 79 7.88 -11.88 -0.94
C LEU A 79 6.88 -10.88 -0.34
N THR A 80 5.87 -10.46 -1.11
CA THR A 80 4.91 -9.45 -0.63
C THR A 80 4.04 -9.98 0.51
N PRO A 81 3.34 -11.13 0.40
CA PRO A 81 2.53 -11.66 1.50
C PRO A 81 3.36 -12.00 2.74
N LEU A 82 4.57 -12.55 2.54
CA LEU A 82 5.49 -12.83 3.63
C LEU A 82 5.91 -11.55 4.36
N SER A 83 6.26 -10.48 3.63
CA SER A 83 6.63 -9.20 4.23
C SER A 83 5.47 -8.55 4.99
N VAL A 84 4.25 -8.64 4.47
CA VAL A 84 3.04 -8.13 5.13
C VAL A 84 2.78 -8.91 6.42
N LEU A 85 2.89 -10.24 6.39
CA LEU A 85 2.67 -11.08 7.57
C LEU A 85 3.65 -10.76 8.69
N ILE A 86 4.95 -10.60 8.36
CA ILE A 86 5.97 -10.20 9.33
C ILE A 86 5.65 -8.82 9.92
N ASN A 87 5.28 -7.85 9.08
CA ASN A 87 4.94 -6.50 9.53
C ASN A 87 3.74 -6.48 10.48
N VAL A 88 2.67 -7.20 10.15
CA VAL A 88 1.49 -7.35 11.02
C VAL A 88 1.86 -8.02 12.34
N ALA A 89 2.61 -9.13 12.29
CA ALA A 89 3.01 -9.85 13.50
C ALA A 89 3.89 -8.99 14.41
N ALA A 90 4.87 -8.29 13.86
CA ALA A 90 5.76 -7.42 14.63
C ALA A 90 5.02 -6.26 15.29
N ASN A 91 4.12 -5.58 14.56
CA ASN A 91 3.29 -4.51 15.13
C ASN A 91 2.35 -5.04 16.22
N LEU A 92 1.77 -6.22 16.03
CA LEU A 92 0.90 -6.85 17.04
C LEU A 92 1.69 -7.21 18.32
N VAL A 93 2.89 -7.76 18.18
CA VAL A 93 3.77 -8.06 19.32
C VAL A 93 4.19 -6.78 20.04
N CYS A 94 4.57 -5.73 19.32
CA CYS A 94 4.92 -4.44 19.92
C CYS A 94 3.71 -3.72 20.56
N ALA A 95 2.50 -3.99 20.10
CA ALA A 95 1.28 -3.42 20.66
C ALA A 95 0.76 -4.18 21.88
N LEU A 96 0.91 -5.52 21.94
CA LEU A 96 0.25 -6.35 22.96
C LEU A 96 1.20 -7.03 23.95
N VAL A 97 2.42 -7.35 23.53
CA VAL A 97 3.34 -8.21 24.32
C VAL A 97 4.40 -7.38 25.05
N ILE A 98 4.88 -6.31 24.42
CA ILE A 98 5.95 -5.48 24.98
C ILE A 98 5.35 -4.40 25.89
N SER A 99 5.91 -4.26 27.10
CA SER A 99 5.64 -3.16 28.02
C SER A 99 6.84 -2.21 28.06
N PRO A 100 6.68 -0.89 27.87
CA PRO A 100 5.42 -0.18 27.59
C PRO A 100 4.91 -0.48 26.17
N SER A 101 3.59 -0.62 26.03
CA SER A 101 2.96 -0.82 24.72
C SER A 101 3.01 0.46 23.88
N MET A 102 2.80 0.35 22.56
CA MET A 102 2.65 1.53 21.69
C MET A 102 1.61 2.52 22.21
N ALA A 103 0.53 2.01 22.79
CA ALA A 103 -0.53 2.82 23.42
C ALA A 103 -0.01 3.56 24.65
N ASP A 104 0.70 2.85 25.53
CA ASP A 104 1.24 3.42 26.77
C ASP A 104 2.26 4.52 26.48
N ILE A 105 3.07 4.36 25.42
CA ILE A 105 4.04 5.38 24.99
C ILE A 105 3.32 6.67 24.57
N MET A 106 2.20 6.56 23.85
CA MET A 106 1.41 7.74 23.46
C MET A 106 0.79 8.46 24.66
N ASP A 107 0.42 7.72 25.71
CA ASP A 107 -0.09 8.29 26.95
C ASP A 107 1.02 8.88 27.84
N LEU A 108 2.24 8.33 27.76
CA LEU A 108 3.42 8.83 28.49
C LEU A 108 3.94 10.15 27.90
N PHE A 109 3.85 10.33 26.59
CA PHE A 109 4.32 11.53 25.87
C PHE A 109 3.17 12.27 25.18
N PRO A 110 2.23 12.89 25.93
CA PRO A 110 1.11 13.59 25.35
C PRO A 110 1.57 14.88 24.64
N ASN A 111 1.01 15.12 23.46
CA ASN A 111 1.23 16.30 22.65
C ASN A 111 -0.10 16.80 22.03
N GLY A 112 -0.03 17.94 21.33
CA GLY A 112 -1.20 18.58 20.71
C GLY A 112 -1.95 17.68 19.73
N MET A 113 -1.29 16.69 19.13
CA MET A 113 -1.82 15.79 18.12
C MET A 113 -2.13 14.38 18.63
N THR A 114 -1.85 14.08 19.92
CA THR A 114 -2.10 12.74 20.48
C THR A 114 -3.57 12.34 20.27
N PRO A 115 -3.84 11.27 19.51
CA PRO A 115 -5.19 10.81 19.22
C PRO A 115 -5.74 9.92 20.35
N LYS A 116 -7.01 9.54 20.24
CA LYS A 116 -7.58 8.47 21.05
C LYS A 116 -7.07 7.12 20.54
N THR A 117 -6.30 6.42 21.36
CA THR A 117 -5.58 5.18 21.00
C THR A 117 -6.49 4.09 20.42
N GLU A 118 -7.67 3.89 21.00
CA GLU A 118 -8.67 2.92 20.51
C GLU A 118 -9.06 3.15 19.04
N MET A 119 -9.21 4.41 18.63
CA MET A 119 -9.62 4.75 17.27
C MET A 119 -8.48 4.56 16.27
N VAL A 120 -7.25 4.80 16.69
CA VAL A 120 -6.06 4.54 15.88
C VAL A 120 -5.87 3.03 15.69
N GLY A 121 -6.03 2.25 16.76
CA GLY A 121 -5.98 0.79 16.69
C GLY A 121 -7.03 0.21 15.73
N PHE A 122 -8.25 0.75 15.76
CA PHE A 122 -9.29 0.37 14.79
C PHE A 122 -8.90 0.73 13.35
N TYR A 123 -8.38 1.94 13.13
CA TYR A 123 -7.91 2.38 11.80
C TYR A 123 -6.81 1.44 11.26
N MET A 124 -5.80 1.14 12.08
CA MET A 124 -4.70 0.24 11.70
C MET A 124 -5.20 -1.18 11.43
N THR A 125 -6.17 -1.66 12.20
CA THR A 125 -6.81 -2.96 11.94
C THR A 125 -7.47 -2.99 10.56
N VAL A 126 -8.22 -1.95 10.20
CA VAL A 126 -8.84 -1.84 8.86
C VAL A 126 -7.77 -1.81 7.76
N VAL A 127 -6.69 -1.04 7.94
CA VAL A 127 -5.57 -1.00 6.99
C VAL A 127 -4.95 -2.39 6.81
N TYR A 128 -4.68 -3.13 7.89
CA TYR A 128 -4.11 -4.46 7.80
C TYR A 128 -5.05 -5.48 7.16
N VAL A 129 -6.35 -5.43 7.45
CA VAL A 129 -7.35 -6.28 6.77
C VAL A 129 -7.37 -6.00 5.27
N LEU A 130 -7.36 -4.72 4.87
CA LEU A 130 -7.29 -4.35 3.45
C LEU A 130 -5.96 -4.77 2.81
N LEU A 131 -4.85 -4.73 3.54
CA LEU A 131 -3.53 -5.15 3.06
C LEU A 131 -3.44 -6.68 2.87
N ILE A 132 -4.09 -7.46 3.74
CA ILE A 132 -4.27 -8.90 3.54
C ILE A 132 -5.14 -9.15 2.30
N GLY A 133 -6.25 -8.41 2.15
CA GLY A 133 -7.10 -8.47 0.95
C GLY A 133 -6.34 -8.14 -0.34
N PHE A 134 -5.47 -7.14 -0.30
CA PHE A 134 -4.56 -6.82 -1.39
C PHE A 134 -3.65 -8.00 -1.74
N CYS A 135 -3.05 -8.66 -0.74
CA CYS A 135 -2.21 -9.85 -0.97
C CYS A 135 -2.99 -11.00 -1.62
N VAL A 136 -4.23 -11.24 -1.21
CA VAL A 136 -5.10 -12.25 -1.83
C VAL A 136 -5.37 -11.89 -3.29
N LEU A 137 -5.64 -10.61 -3.60
CA LEU A 137 -5.81 -10.16 -4.99
C LEU A 137 -4.55 -10.34 -5.84
N LEU A 138 -3.35 -10.22 -5.26
CA LEU A 138 -2.10 -10.48 -6.00
C LEU A 138 -1.99 -11.92 -6.49
N ILE A 139 -2.52 -12.85 -5.71
CA ILE A 139 -2.49 -14.28 -6.01
C ILE A 139 -3.59 -14.62 -7.03
N THR A 140 -4.76 -13.99 -6.92
CA THR A 140 -5.92 -14.29 -7.78
C THR A 140 -5.95 -13.50 -9.08
N ALA A 141 -5.25 -12.36 -9.19
CA ALA A 141 -5.26 -11.50 -10.37
C ALA A 141 -4.66 -12.21 -11.60
N ARG A 142 -5.51 -12.51 -12.57
CA ARG A 142 -5.12 -13.11 -13.86
C ARG A 142 -4.77 -12.08 -14.93
N ASN A 143 -5.24 -10.85 -14.79
CA ASN A 143 -5.13 -9.78 -15.79
C ASN A 143 -3.69 -9.28 -15.97
N THR A 144 -3.25 -9.13 -17.22
CA THR A 144 -1.90 -8.69 -17.59
C THR A 144 -1.65 -7.22 -17.27
N GLU A 145 -2.64 -6.34 -17.46
CA GLU A 145 -2.53 -4.90 -17.13
C GLU A 145 -2.31 -4.67 -15.62
N THR A 146 -3.04 -5.39 -14.77
CA THR A 146 -2.87 -5.32 -13.31
C THR A 146 -1.49 -5.83 -12.90
N LYS A 147 -0.96 -6.86 -13.56
CA LYS A 147 0.38 -7.39 -13.25
C LYS A 147 1.49 -6.39 -13.57
N GLU A 148 1.39 -5.67 -14.68
CA GLU A 148 2.41 -4.70 -15.06
C GLU A 148 2.47 -3.51 -14.09
N THR A 149 1.30 -2.94 -13.77
CA THR A 149 1.19 -1.84 -12.80
C THR A 149 1.68 -2.27 -11.42
N LEU A 150 1.44 -3.52 -11.03
CA LEU A 150 1.88 -4.05 -9.75
C LEU A 150 3.38 -4.27 -9.67
N VAL A 151 3.98 -4.85 -10.71
CA VAL A 151 5.43 -5.15 -10.73
C VAL A 151 6.24 -3.87 -10.85
N ASN A 152 5.84 -2.95 -11.72
CA ASN A 152 6.61 -1.75 -12.01
C ASN A 152 6.32 -0.61 -11.02
N GLY A 153 5.10 -0.53 -10.49
CA GLY A 153 4.65 0.57 -9.64
C GLY A 153 4.76 0.32 -8.14
N VAL A 154 4.30 -0.85 -7.67
CA VAL A 154 3.96 -1.06 -6.25
C VAL A 154 4.86 -2.10 -5.57
N GLY A 155 5.21 -3.17 -6.28
CA GLY A 155 5.65 -4.42 -5.69
C GLY A 155 6.86 -4.35 -4.77
N LEU A 156 8.04 -4.04 -5.33
CA LEU A 156 9.29 -4.03 -4.56
C LEU A 156 9.28 -2.94 -3.47
N ARG A 157 8.67 -1.79 -3.77
CA ARG A 157 8.59 -0.65 -2.85
C ARG A 157 7.73 -1.00 -1.64
N LEU A 158 6.62 -1.68 -1.84
CA LEU A 158 5.74 -2.12 -0.75
C LEU A 158 6.44 -3.10 0.18
N VAL A 159 7.25 -4.01 -0.35
CA VAL A 159 8.08 -4.92 0.47
C VAL A 159 9.04 -4.13 1.34
N VAL A 160 9.76 -3.15 0.77
CA VAL A 160 10.67 -2.29 1.53
C VAL A 160 9.91 -1.51 2.61
N VAL A 161 8.74 -0.96 2.29
CA VAL A 161 7.88 -0.28 3.26
C VAL A 161 7.47 -1.19 4.41
N ASN A 162 7.07 -2.44 4.15
CA ASN A 162 6.72 -3.40 5.21
C ASN A 162 7.90 -3.69 6.15
N TRP A 163 9.10 -3.88 5.60
CA TRP A 163 10.31 -4.07 6.41
C TRP A 163 10.68 -2.84 7.23
N LEU A 164 10.61 -1.65 6.63
CA LEU A 164 10.87 -0.40 7.36
C LEU A 164 9.82 -0.15 8.44
N MET A 165 8.55 -0.48 8.20
CA MET A 165 7.50 -0.36 9.20
C MET A 165 7.65 -1.37 10.34
N THR A 166 8.19 -2.56 10.05
CA THR A 166 8.61 -3.52 11.08
C THR A 166 9.75 -2.96 11.93
N ALA A 167 10.77 -2.38 11.28
CA ALA A 167 11.90 -1.76 11.98
C ALA A 167 11.45 -0.55 12.82
N TRP A 168 10.53 0.27 12.28
CA TRP A 168 9.93 1.37 12.99
C TRP A 168 9.23 0.92 14.27
N ALA A 169 8.38 -0.11 14.19
CA ALA A 169 7.67 -0.63 15.37
C ALA A 169 8.64 -1.04 16.49
N ALA A 170 9.75 -1.69 16.15
CA ALA A 170 10.81 -2.05 17.10
C ALA A 170 11.52 -0.82 17.67
N LEU A 171 11.89 0.16 16.84
CA LEU A 171 12.53 1.41 17.29
C LEU A 171 11.62 2.21 18.22
N TRP A 172 10.32 2.25 17.91
CA TRP A 172 9.31 2.90 18.74
C TRP A 172 9.17 2.22 20.09
N ALA A 173 9.07 0.88 20.11
CA ALA A 173 9.00 0.11 21.36
C ALA A 173 10.24 0.30 22.24
N LEU A 174 11.41 0.47 21.64
CA LEU A 174 12.67 0.80 22.34
C LEU A 174 12.80 2.29 22.73
N GLN A 175 11.78 3.12 22.47
CA GLN A 175 11.78 4.57 22.72
C GLN A 175 12.90 5.33 21.98
N LEU A 176 13.37 4.80 20.85
CA LEU A 176 14.37 5.46 20.00
C LEU A 176 13.67 6.39 19.00
N PHE A 177 13.15 7.52 19.50
CA PHE A 177 12.28 8.42 18.72
C PHE A 177 12.96 9.08 17.53
N ILE A 178 14.24 9.44 17.62
CA ILE A 178 14.99 10.06 16.52
C ILE A 178 15.12 9.09 15.32
N PRO A 179 15.72 7.88 15.47
CA PRO A 179 15.80 6.95 14.34
C PRO A 179 14.41 6.46 13.89
N SER A 180 13.44 6.32 14.81
CA SER A 180 12.05 6.04 14.45
C SER A 180 11.49 7.08 13.45
N THR A 181 11.70 8.37 13.72
CA THR A 181 11.23 9.46 12.87
C THR A 181 11.90 9.45 11.50
N ILE A 182 13.21 9.14 11.43
CA ILE A 182 13.94 9.02 10.17
C ILE A 182 13.36 7.87 9.34
N VAL A 183 13.12 6.71 9.96
CA VAL A 183 12.53 5.54 9.28
C VAL A 183 11.12 5.86 8.78
N LEU A 184 10.27 6.50 9.60
CA LEU A 184 8.94 6.96 9.17
C LEU A 184 9.00 7.95 8.01
N GLY A 185 9.98 8.86 8.01
CA GLY A 185 10.20 9.79 6.90
C GLY A 185 10.49 9.05 5.59
N ILE A 186 11.36 8.03 5.63
CA ILE A 186 11.65 7.18 4.47
C ILE A 186 10.40 6.40 4.03
N VAL A 187 9.62 5.86 4.98
CA VAL A 187 8.37 5.16 4.68
C VAL A 187 7.36 6.10 4.02
N ALA A 188 7.18 7.32 4.54
CA ALA A 188 6.29 8.32 3.99
C ALA A 188 6.67 8.70 2.55
N LEU A 189 7.97 8.85 2.27
CA LEU A 189 8.46 9.11 0.91
C LEU A 189 8.18 7.93 -0.04
N LEU A 190 8.42 6.70 0.40
CA LEU A 190 8.14 5.51 -0.40
C LEU A 190 6.64 5.32 -0.66
N LEU A 191 5.79 5.51 0.36
CA LEU A 191 4.34 5.46 0.22
C LEU A 191 3.82 6.60 -0.67
N GLY A 192 4.37 7.81 -0.54
CA GLY A 192 4.07 8.94 -1.42
C GLY A 192 4.45 8.66 -2.87
N TRP A 193 5.59 8.01 -3.08
CA TRP A 193 6.02 7.58 -4.41
C TRP A 193 5.09 6.50 -5.01
N ILE A 194 4.67 5.53 -4.20
CA ILE A 194 3.68 4.52 -4.60
C ILE A 194 2.37 5.21 -4.97
N MET A 195 1.89 6.15 -4.14
CA MET A 195 0.67 6.92 -4.37
C MET A 195 0.73 7.72 -5.69
N PHE A 196 1.86 8.39 -5.95
CA PHE A 196 2.09 9.10 -7.21
C PHE A 196 2.11 8.16 -8.42
N SER A 197 2.80 7.02 -8.30
CA SER A 197 2.83 5.99 -9.36
C SER A 197 1.41 5.49 -9.65
N LEU A 198 0.63 5.22 -8.60
CA LEU A 198 -0.73 4.70 -8.73
C LEU A 198 -1.67 5.68 -9.45
N VAL A 199 -1.43 6.98 -9.29
CA VAL A 199 -2.17 8.04 -10.00
C VAL A 199 -1.86 8.06 -11.50
N TRP A 200 -0.62 7.79 -11.90
CA TRP A 200 -0.22 7.77 -13.31
C TRP A 200 -0.59 6.48 -14.03
N TYR A 201 -0.46 5.33 -13.38
CA TYR A 201 -0.61 4.02 -14.00
C TYR A 201 -2.05 3.45 -14.00
N THR A 202 -3.06 4.23 -13.61
CA THR A 202 -4.46 3.75 -13.61
C THR A 202 -5.24 4.32 -14.80
N PRO A 203 -5.22 3.67 -15.99
CA PRO A 203 -6.08 4.03 -17.12
C PRO A 203 -7.46 3.38 -16.93
N GLY A 204 -8.29 3.99 -16.09
CA GLY A 204 -9.65 3.50 -15.85
C GLY A 204 -10.29 4.26 -14.69
N GLY A 205 -11.45 4.87 -14.95
CA GLY A 205 -12.16 5.58 -13.89
C GLY A 205 -12.56 4.64 -12.74
N PRO A 206 -12.83 5.17 -11.53
CA PRO A 206 -13.20 4.37 -10.34
C PRO A 206 -14.44 3.45 -10.52
N LEU A 207 -15.21 3.65 -11.59
CA LEU A 207 -16.51 3.04 -11.82
C LEU A 207 -16.47 1.78 -12.69
N THR A 208 -15.38 1.51 -13.42
CA THR A 208 -15.32 0.32 -14.30
C THR A 208 -14.97 -0.95 -13.53
N ARG A 209 -14.22 -0.85 -12.41
CA ARG A 209 -13.85 -1.97 -11.52
C ARG A 209 -13.75 -1.53 -10.05
N PRO A 210 -14.89 -1.43 -9.33
CA PRO A 210 -14.91 -0.85 -7.99
C PRO A 210 -14.14 -1.68 -6.96
N PHE A 211 -14.20 -3.01 -7.03
CA PHE A 211 -13.51 -3.88 -6.08
C PHE A 211 -11.98 -3.89 -6.27
N ASP A 212 -11.51 -3.96 -7.52
CA ASP A 212 -10.08 -3.85 -7.82
C ASP A 212 -9.52 -2.50 -7.37
N SER A 213 -10.26 -1.41 -7.63
CA SER A 213 -9.84 -0.07 -7.19
C SER A 213 -9.87 0.08 -5.67
N LEU A 214 -10.84 -0.53 -4.98
CA LEU A 214 -10.94 -0.47 -3.53
C LEU A 214 -9.74 -1.18 -2.89
N PHE A 215 -9.47 -2.43 -3.20
CA PHE A 215 -8.43 -3.19 -2.51
C PHE A 215 -7.01 -2.87 -2.99
N ILE A 216 -6.81 -2.36 -4.21
CA ILE A 216 -5.48 -1.95 -4.67
C ILE A 216 -5.13 -0.56 -4.16
N HIS A 217 -6.05 0.40 -4.29
CA HIS A 217 -5.75 1.79 -3.97
C HIS A 217 -6.02 2.13 -2.52
N SER A 218 -7.08 1.57 -1.90
CA SER A 218 -7.49 1.97 -0.55
C SER A 218 -6.45 1.69 0.54
N PRO A 219 -5.88 0.48 0.69
CA PRO A 219 -4.93 0.21 1.76
C PRO A 219 -3.70 1.11 1.67
N LEU A 220 -3.17 1.32 0.47
CA LEU A 220 -1.99 2.17 0.25
C LEU A 220 -2.28 3.63 0.56
N LYS A 221 -3.47 4.12 0.18
CA LYS A 221 -3.95 5.47 0.47
C LYS A 221 -4.14 5.71 1.96
N LEU A 222 -4.85 4.80 2.63
CA LEU A 222 -5.11 4.90 4.06
C LEU A 222 -3.82 4.79 4.86
N TRP A 223 -2.91 3.91 4.45
CA TRP A 223 -1.62 3.76 5.10
C TRP A 223 -0.74 5.01 4.92
N PHE A 224 -0.65 5.54 3.70
CA PHE A 224 0.05 6.80 3.45
C PHE A 224 -0.55 7.94 4.28
N LEU A 225 -1.88 8.02 4.35
CA LEU A 225 -2.58 9.07 5.07
C LEU A 225 -2.27 9.03 6.56
N ILE A 226 -2.38 7.87 7.23
CA ILE A 226 -2.07 7.78 8.67
C ILE A 226 -0.59 8.02 8.94
N THR A 227 0.31 7.49 8.11
CA THR A 227 1.74 7.70 8.30
C THR A 227 2.11 9.17 8.20
N LEU A 228 1.56 9.90 7.23
CA LEU A 228 1.92 11.30 7.00
C LEU A 228 1.21 12.27 7.96
N THR A 229 -0.04 11.99 8.33
CA THR A 229 -0.85 12.91 9.15
C THR A 229 -0.81 12.63 10.65
N LEU A 230 -0.41 11.41 11.04
CA LEU A 230 -0.42 10.97 12.43
C LEU A 230 0.94 10.40 12.87
N ASP A 231 1.42 9.31 12.28
CA ASP A 231 2.58 8.57 12.82
C ASP A 231 3.87 9.39 12.74
N PHE A 232 4.17 9.94 11.56
CA PHE A 232 5.33 10.81 11.34
C PHE A 232 5.34 12.03 12.26
N PRO A 233 4.28 12.87 12.30
CA PRO A 233 4.31 14.07 13.12
C PRO A 233 4.25 13.77 14.61
N LEU A 234 3.61 12.68 15.03
CA LEU A 234 3.65 12.24 16.43
C LEU A 234 5.08 11.86 16.84
N SER A 235 5.76 11.07 16.01
CA SER A 235 7.16 10.69 16.23
C SER A 235 8.09 11.91 16.23
N LEU A 236 7.88 12.83 15.28
CA LEU A 236 8.65 14.06 15.18
C LEU A 236 8.49 14.96 16.40
N PHE A 237 7.26 15.14 16.89
CA PHE A 237 7.00 16.02 18.04
C PHE A 237 7.59 15.47 19.32
N ILE A 238 7.56 14.15 19.50
CA ILE A 238 8.21 13.50 20.64
C ILE A 238 9.74 13.61 20.50
N ALA A 239 10.29 13.41 19.31
CA ALA A 239 11.73 13.54 19.06
C ALA A 239 12.26 14.98 19.25
N LEU A 240 11.43 16.00 19.01
CA LEU A 240 11.74 17.42 19.24
C LEU A 240 11.45 17.87 20.68
N GLU A 241 11.04 16.96 21.56
CA GLU A 241 10.62 17.25 22.94
C GLU A 241 9.47 18.29 23.01
N TRP A 242 8.61 18.30 22.00
CA TRP A 242 7.37 19.10 21.96
C TRP A 242 6.21 18.38 22.64
N ASN A 243 6.51 17.70 23.75
CA ASN A 243 5.56 17.01 24.62
C ASN A 243 5.34 17.81 25.92
N TYR A 244 4.20 17.60 26.56
CA TYR A 244 3.89 18.23 27.85
C TYR A 244 3.94 17.20 28.97
N PRO A 245 4.41 17.56 30.17
CA PRO A 245 4.36 16.66 31.31
C PRO A 245 2.89 16.40 31.69
N TYR A 246 2.53 15.12 31.80
CA TYR A 246 1.18 14.66 32.15
C TYR A 246 0.62 15.31 33.43
N THR A 247 1.51 15.68 34.36
CA THR A 247 1.18 16.25 35.67
C THR A 247 0.75 17.72 35.65
N ARG A 248 0.87 18.44 34.51
CA ARG A 248 0.63 19.89 34.44
C ARG A 248 -0.27 20.31 33.26
N PRO A 249 -1.60 20.38 33.47
CA PRO A 249 -2.57 20.73 32.43
C PRO A 249 -2.57 22.21 32.05
N ASP A 250 -1.85 23.07 32.76
CA ASP A 250 -1.67 24.49 32.43
C ASP A 250 -0.75 24.70 31.21
N MET A 251 0.06 23.70 30.86
CA MET A 251 1.08 23.81 29.81
C MET A 251 0.57 23.50 28.39
N TYR A 252 -0.69 23.10 28.20
CA TYR A 252 -1.27 22.79 26.87
C TYR A 252 -1.29 23.99 25.90
N ALA A 253 -1.22 25.22 26.41
CA ALA A 253 -1.14 26.43 25.60
C ALA A 253 0.28 26.71 25.06
N ARG A 254 1.31 26.10 25.68
CA ARG A 254 2.68 26.19 25.22
C ARG A 254 2.79 25.36 23.93
N LYS A 255 3.44 25.86 22.88
CA LYS A 255 3.67 25.11 21.62
C LYS A 255 2.44 24.62 20.84
N GLN A 256 1.26 25.20 21.12
CA GLN A 256 0.01 24.87 20.40
C GLN A 256 -0.01 25.34 18.94
N TRP A 257 0.79 26.36 18.59
CA TRP A 257 0.82 26.94 17.24
C TRP A 257 1.53 26.04 16.25
N GLU A 258 2.57 25.33 16.68
CA GLU A 258 3.30 24.36 15.88
C GLU A 258 2.40 23.17 15.52
N ALA A 259 1.66 22.64 16.49
CA ALA A 259 0.66 21.60 16.25
C ALA A 259 -0.48 22.09 15.34
N PHE A 260 -0.97 23.31 15.55
CA PHE A 260 -1.99 23.92 14.71
C PHE A 260 -1.52 24.07 13.26
N ALA A 261 -0.32 24.61 13.02
CA ALA A 261 0.23 24.81 11.69
C ALA A 261 0.40 23.48 10.95
N PHE A 262 0.84 22.43 11.66
CA PHE A 262 0.97 21.10 11.08
C PHE A 262 -0.40 20.48 10.72
N ILE A 263 -1.36 20.48 11.65
CA ILE A 263 -2.72 19.96 11.40
C ILE A 263 -3.36 20.69 10.22
N VAL A 264 -3.30 22.03 10.20
CA VAL A 264 -3.90 22.83 9.13
C VAL A 264 -3.26 22.54 7.80
N SER A 265 -1.92 22.51 7.71
CA SER A 265 -1.23 22.27 6.44
C SER A 265 -1.52 20.88 5.88
N MET A 266 -1.44 19.85 6.72
CA MET A 266 -1.65 18.47 6.28
C MET A 266 -3.10 18.17 5.91
N HIS A 267 -4.06 18.61 6.72
CA HIS A 267 -5.48 18.38 6.41
C HIS A 267 -5.97 19.29 5.28
N ALA A 268 -5.45 20.51 5.12
CA ALA A 268 -5.74 21.33 3.95
C ALA A 268 -5.27 20.65 2.65
N ALA A 269 -4.05 20.09 2.64
CA ALA A 269 -3.57 19.31 1.51
C ALA A 269 -4.45 18.08 1.22
N GLY A 270 -4.89 17.37 2.27
CA GLY A 270 -5.82 16.24 2.15
C GLY A 270 -7.19 16.64 1.59
N VAL A 271 -7.77 17.74 2.05
CA VAL A 271 -9.04 18.28 1.53
C VAL A 271 -8.89 18.75 0.09
N LEU A 272 -7.79 19.43 -0.23
CA LEU A 272 -7.49 19.86 -1.60
C LEU A 272 -7.36 18.66 -2.55
N TRP A 273 -6.75 17.57 -2.08
CA TRP A 273 -6.69 16.31 -2.82
C TRP A 273 -8.09 15.73 -3.07
N VAL A 274 -8.95 15.68 -2.05
CA VAL A 274 -10.35 15.24 -2.18
C VAL A 274 -11.10 16.11 -3.18
N PHE A 275 -10.87 17.43 -3.16
CA PHE A 275 -11.51 18.35 -4.08
C PHE A 275 -11.19 18.01 -5.56
N PHE A 276 -9.92 17.76 -5.88
CA PHE A 276 -9.50 17.47 -7.25
C PHE A 276 -9.82 16.04 -7.71
N ARG A 277 -9.75 15.06 -6.82
CA ARG A 277 -9.81 13.63 -7.19
C ARG A 277 -11.08 12.90 -6.77
N GLN A 278 -11.94 13.52 -5.94
CA GLN A 278 -13.18 12.93 -5.42
C GLN A 278 -12.97 11.56 -4.79
N ASP A 279 -11.89 11.41 -4.03
CA ASP A 279 -11.47 10.12 -3.48
C ASP A 279 -12.15 9.84 -2.14
N LEU A 280 -13.15 8.96 -2.16
CA LEU A 280 -13.91 8.58 -0.97
C LEU A 280 -13.01 8.02 0.15
N THR A 281 -11.95 7.30 -0.22
CA THR A 281 -11.05 6.67 0.76
C THR A 281 -10.32 7.73 1.59
N ILE A 282 -9.79 8.76 0.92
CA ILE A 282 -9.08 9.85 1.60
C ILE A 282 -10.05 10.67 2.45
N THR A 283 -11.29 10.87 2.00
CA THR A 283 -12.32 11.55 2.80
C THR A 283 -12.63 10.80 4.09
N ILE A 284 -12.94 9.51 4.02
CA ILE A 284 -13.29 8.70 5.20
C ILE A 284 -12.08 8.57 6.12
N GLY A 285 -10.90 8.27 5.57
CA GLY A 285 -9.68 8.13 6.36
C GLY A 285 -9.27 9.44 7.04
N GLY A 286 -9.34 10.56 6.32
CA GLY A 286 -8.99 11.88 6.83
C GLY A 286 -9.95 12.32 7.93
N LEU A 287 -11.25 12.11 7.72
CA LEU A 287 -12.27 12.37 8.74
C LEU A 287 -12.05 11.51 9.99
N TRP A 288 -11.75 10.23 9.85
CA TRP A 288 -11.49 9.34 10.98
C TRP A 288 -10.29 9.80 11.80
N ILE A 289 -9.19 10.19 11.15
CA ILE A 289 -8.00 10.71 11.81
C ILE A 289 -8.33 12.01 12.55
N VAL A 290 -9.02 12.96 11.90
CA VAL A 290 -9.45 14.20 12.56
C VAL A 290 -10.31 13.91 13.80
N LEU A 291 -11.28 13.00 13.69
CA LEU A 291 -12.13 12.60 14.81
C LEU A 291 -11.32 11.93 15.94
N SER A 292 -10.34 11.09 15.58
CA SER A 292 -9.48 10.44 16.57
C SER A 292 -8.67 11.44 17.39
N ILE A 293 -8.19 12.52 16.77
CA ILE A 293 -7.47 13.60 17.45
C ILE A 293 -8.44 14.49 18.26
N LEU A 294 -9.60 14.79 17.68
CA LEU A 294 -10.63 15.66 18.27
C LEU A 294 -11.20 15.09 19.59
N LEU A 295 -11.40 13.78 19.65
CA LEU A 295 -12.03 13.11 20.79
C LEU A 295 -11.12 12.95 22.01
N ARG A 296 -9.80 13.11 21.86
CA ARG A 296 -8.85 13.10 22.99
C ARG A 296 -8.82 14.49 23.63
N ARG A 297 -9.22 14.60 24.90
CA ARG A 297 -9.20 15.84 25.71
C ARG A 297 -8.11 15.79 26.79
N PRO A 298 -7.58 16.94 27.23
CA PRO A 298 -7.81 18.33 26.76
C PRO A 298 -6.90 18.73 25.58
N LYS A 299 -7.26 19.81 24.85
CA LYS A 299 -6.54 20.33 23.68
C LYS A 299 -6.51 21.86 23.70
N GLY A 300 -5.45 22.46 23.14
CA GLY A 300 -5.38 23.91 22.94
C GLY A 300 -6.52 24.41 22.04
N ALA A 301 -7.06 25.59 22.35
CA ALA A 301 -8.19 26.18 21.63
C ALA A 301 -8.01 26.26 20.09
N PRO A 302 -6.87 26.71 19.53
CA PRO A 302 -6.70 26.81 18.08
C PRO A 302 -6.67 25.44 17.40
N VAL A 303 -6.01 24.45 18.02
CA VAL A 303 -5.98 23.07 17.52
C VAL A 303 -7.38 22.47 17.51
N PHE A 304 -8.13 22.68 18.60
CA PHE A 304 -9.49 22.18 18.70
C PHE A 304 -10.42 22.80 17.65
N ALA A 305 -10.34 24.11 17.43
CA ALA A 305 -11.12 24.80 16.41
C ALA A 305 -10.78 24.30 14.99
N ALA A 306 -9.50 24.12 14.67
CA ALA A 306 -9.06 23.59 13.38
C ALA A 306 -9.64 22.20 13.10
N LEU A 307 -9.60 21.30 14.10
CA LEU A 307 -10.12 19.95 13.96
C LEU A 307 -11.64 19.94 13.70
N ILE A 308 -12.41 20.81 14.35
CA ILE A 308 -13.86 20.96 14.06
C ILE A 308 -14.07 21.41 12.62
N ILE A 309 -13.32 22.44 12.17
CA ILE A 309 -13.43 22.95 10.80
C ILE A 309 -13.16 21.83 9.80
N PHE A 310 -12.05 21.08 9.95
CA PHE A 310 -11.74 19.99 9.04
C PHE A 310 -12.71 18.82 9.13
N ALA A 311 -13.24 18.49 10.31
CA ALA A 311 -14.25 17.45 10.48
C ALA A 311 -15.52 17.74 9.66
N VAL A 312 -15.89 19.01 9.52
CA VAL A 312 -17.01 19.45 8.68
C VAL A 312 -16.58 19.62 7.21
N LEU A 313 -15.35 20.09 6.97
CA LEU A 313 -14.86 20.40 5.63
C LEU A 313 -14.67 19.15 4.75
N TYR A 314 -14.20 18.02 5.31
CA TYR A 314 -14.06 16.76 4.57
C TYR A 314 -15.37 16.29 3.92
N PRO A 315 -16.48 16.06 4.66
CA PRO A 315 -17.74 15.65 4.06
C PRO A 315 -18.34 16.74 3.16
N LEU A 316 -18.24 18.02 3.53
CA LEU A 316 -18.77 19.11 2.70
C LEU A 316 -18.08 19.20 1.34
N THR A 317 -16.75 19.09 1.29
CA THR A 317 -16.00 19.14 0.03
C THR A 317 -16.25 17.94 -0.85
N TYR A 318 -16.45 16.76 -0.25
CA TYR A 318 -16.84 15.58 -1.00
C TYR A 318 -18.24 15.74 -1.62
N ILE A 319 -19.23 16.20 -0.84
CA ILE A 319 -20.60 16.41 -1.33
C ILE A 319 -20.65 17.51 -2.39
N SER A 320 -19.95 18.63 -2.17
CA SER A 320 -19.97 19.77 -3.10
C SER A 320 -19.35 19.41 -4.45
N THR A 321 -18.22 18.69 -4.46
CA THR A 321 -17.61 18.23 -5.70
C THR A 321 -18.45 17.18 -6.42
N MET A 322 -19.10 16.28 -5.68
CA MET A 322 -20.01 15.29 -6.26
C MET A 322 -21.23 15.98 -6.90
N ALA A 323 -21.83 16.97 -6.21
CA ALA A 323 -22.92 17.77 -6.73
C ALA A 323 -22.52 18.56 -7.99
N TRP A 324 -21.36 19.22 -7.95
CA TRP A 324 -20.80 19.97 -9.09
C TRP A 324 -20.60 19.10 -10.33
N LYS A 325 -20.01 17.91 -10.16
CA LYS A 325 -19.79 16.98 -11.28
C LYS A 325 -21.09 16.42 -11.84
N ARG A 326 -22.09 16.20 -10.97
CA ARG A 326 -23.41 15.74 -11.40
C ARG A 326 -24.13 16.83 -12.20
N LEU A 327 -24.04 18.08 -11.77
CA LEU A 327 -24.60 19.23 -12.49
C LEU A 327 -23.93 19.41 -13.85
N ARG A 328 -22.60 19.42 -13.90
CA ARG A 328 -21.85 19.56 -15.16
C ARG A 328 -22.14 18.42 -16.15
N ARG A 329 -22.28 17.17 -15.68
CA ARG A 329 -22.71 16.05 -16.54
C ARG A 329 -24.13 16.22 -17.07
N HIS A 330 -25.02 16.81 -16.27
CA HIS A 330 -26.39 17.07 -16.69
C HIS A 330 -26.41 18.13 -17.79
N GLU A 331 -25.64 19.21 -17.64
CA GLU A 331 -25.46 20.25 -18.67
C GLU A 331 -24.86 19.67 -19.95
N GLU A 332 -23.79 18.86 -19.84
CA GLU A 332 -23.14 18.20 -20.99
C GLU A 332 -24.08 17.21 -21.70
N ASN A 333 -24.99 16.55 -20.98
CA ASN A 333 -25.96 15.63 -21.57
C ASN A 333 -27.20 16.34 -22.15
N GLN A 334 -27.60 17.48 -21.59
CA GLN A 334 -28.73 18.28 -22.09
C GLN A 334 -28.34 19.19 -23.26
N GLY A 335 -27.09 19.66 -23.32
CA GLY A 335 -26.55 20.41 -24.46
C GLY A 335 -26.21 19.57 -25.69
N ARG A 336 -26.45 18.24 -25.63
CA ARG A 336 -26.13 17.27 -26.69
C ARG A 336 -27.35 16.80 -27.47
N ILE A 337 -28.44 17.56 -27.42
CA ILE A 337 -29.53 17.46 -28.40
C ILE A 337 -28.96 18.02 -29.71
N ALA A 338 -28.26 17.16 -30.45
CA ALA A 338 -28.00 17.39 -31.86
C ALA A 338 -29.37 17.54 -32.53
N LEU A 339 -29.64 18.68 -33.16
CA LEU A 339 -30.74 18.76 -34.10
C LEU A 339 -30.52 17.63 -35.13
N PRO A 340 -31.56 16.88 -35.53
CA PRO A 340 -31.49 16.05 -36.71
C PRO A 340 -30.89 16.89 -37.85
N PRO A 341 -29.98 16.36 -38.68
CA PRO A 341 -29.59 17.08 -39.87
C PRO A 341 -30.88 17.43 -40.62
N ASP A 342 -31.11 18.71 -40.85
CA ASP A 342 -32.27 19.16 -41.61
C ASP A 342 -32.19 18.44 -42.97
N GLU A 343 -33.14 17.55 -43.24
CA GLU A 343 -33.36 16.92 -44.54
C GLU A 343 -33.95 17.98 -45.49
N GLU A 344 -33.21 19.05 -45.75
CA GLU A 344 -33.56 20.07 -46.74
C GLU A 344 -32.38 20.36 -47.67
N GLU A 345 -31.82 19.31 -48.28
CA GLU A 345 -31.07 19.49 -49.54
C GLU A 345 -31.14 18.23 -50.42
N SER A 346 -32.36 17.83 -50.81
CA SER A 346 -32.51 16.78 -51.82
C SER A 346 -33.80 16.90 -52.63
N VAL A 347 -34.05 18.02 -53.31
CA VAL A 347 -34.89 18.04 -54.54
C VAL A 347 -34.41 19.12 -55.53
N GLU A 348 -33.92 18.63 -56.68
CA GLU A 348 -33.93 19.21 -58.05
C GLU A 348 -33.19 20.51 -58.41
N GLY A 349 -32.06 20.33 -59.11
CA GLY A 349 -31.46 21.32 -59.99
C GLY A 349 -30.65 20.65 -61.12
N ASN A 350 -31.35 20.18 -62.15
CA ASN A 350 -30.81 19.61 -63.39
C ASN A 350 -29.92 20.61 -64.17
N HIS A 351 -28.61 20.34 -64.36
CA HIS A 351 -27.90 20.77 -65.58
C HIS A 351 -26.60 19.98 -65.86
N TYR A 352 -26.68 19.10 -66.88
CA TYR A 352 -25.67 18.48 -67.76
C TYR A 352 -24.22 18.21 -67.31
N PRO A 353 -23.72 17.00 -67.65
CA PRO A 353 -22.54 16.94 -68.52
C PRO A 353 -22.81 16.15 -69.82
N ASN A 354 -22.40 16.78 -70.90
CA ASN A 354 -22.35 16.26 -72.26
C ASN A 354 -21.41 15.04 -72.33
N GLY A 355 -21.80 14.02 -73.09
CA GLY A 355 -21.22 12.68 -73.04
C GLY A 355 -19.89 12.47 -73.77
N ASN A 356 -19.40 11.23 -73.71
CA ASN A 356 -19.26 10.31 -74.85
C ASN A 356 -18.47 9.05 -74.41
N GLY A 357 -18.97 7.85 -74.74
CA GLY A 357 -18.21 6.60 -74.57
C GLY A 357 -19.04 5.38 -74.18
N THR A 358 -19.68 4.78 -75.19
CA THR A 358 -20.02 3.34 -75.37
C THR A 358 -19.17 2.36 -74.51
N GLN A 359 -19.67 1.25 -73.96
CA GLN A 359 -20.23 0.08 -74.65
C GLN A 359 -20.53 -1.04 -73.60
N GLU A 360 -21.68 -1.73 -73.73
CA GLU A 360 -21.99 -3.16 -73.49
C GLU A 360 -21.36 -3.85 -72.23
N ASP A 361 -22.11 -4.43 -71.29
CA ASP A 361 -22.92 -5.64 -71.47
C ASP A 361 -23.89 -5.89 -70.31
N ALA A 362 -25.03 -6.47 -70.66
CA ALA A 362 -26.11 -6.91 -69.79
C ALA A 362 -25.99 -8.40 -69.43
N ALA A 363 -26.25 -8.75 -68.17
CA ALA A 363 -26.85 -10.02 -67.73
C ALA A 363 -27.14 -9.90 -66.21
N VAL A 364 -28.36 -9.60 -65.77
CA VAL A 364 -29.52 -10.51 -65.66
C VAL A 364 -29.13 -11.84 -65.02
N TRP A 365 -29.28 -11.93 -63.70
CA TRP A 365 -29.68 -13.16 -63.01
C TRP A 365 -30.57 -12.79 -61.81
N GLY A 366 -31.87 -13.02 -61.98
CA GLY A 366 -32.82 -13.20 -60.87
C GLY A 366 -32.40 -14.39 -60.00
N GLY A 367 -32.81 -14.50 -58.74
CA GLY A 367 -34.17 -14.30 -58.29
C GLY A 367 -35.00 -15.55 -58.64
N GLU A 368 -34.80 -16.65 -57.91
CA GLU A 368 -35.77 -17.75 -57.92
C GLU A 368 -35.86 -18.46 -56.56
N GLU A 369 -37.10 -18.67 -56.18
CA GLU A 369 -37.62 -19.32 -54.98
C GLU A 369 -37.15 -20.77 -54.85
N ARG A 370 -37.05 -21.26 -53.60
CA ARG A 370 -37.50 -22.62 -53.26
C ARG A 370 -37.71 -22.79 -51.76
N ARG A 371 -39.01 -22.92 -51.43
CA ARG A 371 -39.69 -23.76 -50.42
C ARG A 371 -39.00 -24.09 -49.11
#